data_AF-A0A6L6Q801-F1
#
_entry.id   AF-A0A6L6Q801-F1
#
_cell.length_a   1.000
_cell.length_b   1.000
_cell.length_c   1.000
_cell.angle_alpha   90.00
_cell.angle_beta   90.00
_cell.angle_gamma   90.00
#
_symmetry.space_group_name_H-M   'P 1'
#
loop_
_entity.id
_entity.type
_entity.pdbx_description
1 polymer ?
#
loop_
_entity_poly.entity_id
_entity_poly.type
_entity_poly.pdbx_seq_one_letter_code
_entity_poly.pdbx_strand_id
1 'polypeptide(L)'
;MQWRNVTIAVALIVVVAMGLVYFSETNGHLRGEPVKELLLPYTKSSDTEKKMVALALIGNYNETRQIAALWSSLYWGFTWAAAVLGALSGLILKLESFLSDDKIRKDIAALFTVTAAIMITVSTGGDFQRKWRTNRAAAAQIEQLGYDFASKNGDQAGTYLTKLSSILMQRHLSIIGMPEEGEVRQRAASSPMIQRQGGN
;
A
#
# COMPACT_ATOMS: atom_id res chain seq x y z
N MET A 1 39.64 -8.11 20.35
CA MET A 1 38.20 -7.88 20.65
C MET A 1 37.52 -6.91 19.68
N GLN A 2 38.22 -5.86 19.18
CA GLN A 2 37.69 -4.93 18.16
C GLN A 2 37.19 -5.59 16.86
N TRP A 3 37.89 -6.60 16.35
CA TRP A 3 37.54 -7.27 15.09
C TRP A 3 36.15 -7.89 15.06
N ARG A 4 35.67 -8.45 16.19
CA ARG A 4 34.36 -9.10 16.28
C ARG A 4 33.20 -8.11 16.15
N ASN A 5 33.39 -6.88 16.64
CA ASN A 5 32.36 -5.85 16.60
C ASN A 5 32.30 -5.19 15.21
N VAL A 6 33.45 -5.03 14.54
CA VAL A 6 33.53 -4.58 13.15
C VAL A 6 32.84 -5.58 12.21
N THR A 7 33.05 -6.88 12.41
CA THR A 7 32.37 -7.91 11.59
C THR A 7 30.84 -7.89 11.74
N ILE A 8 30.32 -7.61 12.95
CA ILE A 8 28.86 -7.51 13.16
C ILE A 8 28.28 -6.28 12.47
N ALA A 9 28.95 -5.13 12.60
CA ALA A 9 28.50 -3.89 11.95
C ALA A 9 28.53 -4.01 10.41
N VAL A 10 29.60 -4.59 9.85
CA VAL A 10 29.72 -4.82 8.41
C VAL A 10 28.68 -5.82 7.92
N ALA A 11 28.43 -6.91 8.65
CA ALA A 11 27.38 -7.86 8.30
C ALA A 11 25.99 -7.21 8.26
N LEU A 12 25.68 -6.32 9.22
CA LEU A 12 24.43 -5.57 9.25
C LEU A 12 24.28 -4.64 8.02
N ILE A 13 25.34 -3.89 7.68
CA ILE A 13 25.35 -3.02 6.50
C ILE A 13 25.17 -3.84 5.21
N VAL A 14 25.84 -4.98 5.11
CA VAL A 14 25.77 -5.87 3.95
C VAL A 14 24.37 -6.49 3.79
N VAL A 15 23.71 -6.88 4.88
CA VAL A 15 22.32 -7.38 4.86
C VAL A 15 21.34 -6.29 4.44
N VAL A 16 21.50 -5.06 4.96
CA VAL A 16 20.67 -3.91 4.56
C VAL A 16 20.90 -3.58 3.08
N ALA A 17 22.14 -3.56 2.61
CA ALA A 17 22.48 -3.30 1.21
C ALA A 17 21.91 -4.38 0.27
N MET A 18 22.02 -5.68 0.63
CA MET A 18 21.41 -6.77 -0.13
C MET A 18 19.87 -6.65 -0.17
N GLY A 19 19.25 -6.28 0.95
CA GLY A 19 17.81 -6.02 1.00
C GLY A 19 17.39 -4.89 0.05
N LEU A 20 18.15 -3.78 0.01
CA LEU A 20 17.89 -2.66 -0.88
C LEU A 20 18.07 -3.03 -2.36
N VAL A 21 19.13 -3.78 -2.70
CA VAL A 21 19.40 -4.25 -4.08
C VAL A 21 18.29 -5.19 -4.55
N TYR A 22 17.92 -6.18 -3.72
CA TYR A 22 16.84 -7.12 -4.04
C TYR A 22 15.49 -6.43 -4.27
N PHE A 23 15.18 -5.42 -3.46
CA PHE A 23 13.96 -4.61 -3.63
C PHE A 23 14.02 -3.71 -4.88
N SER A 24 15.22 -3.30 -5.30
CA SER A 24 15.40 -2.50 -6.50
C SER A 24 15.23 -3.31 -7.79
N GLU A 25 15.68 -4.56 -7.82
CA GLU A 25 15.62 -5.43 -9.01
C GLU A 25 14.23 -6.07 -9.23
N THR A 26 13.46 -6.29 -8.17
CA THR A 26 12.13 -6.92 -8.27
C THR A 26 11.03 -6.02 -8.85
N ASN A 27 11.33 -4.76 -9.14
CA ASN A 27 10.40 -3.82 -9.77
C ASN A 27 9.94 -4.25 -11.18
N GLY A 28 10.67 -5.15 -11.84
CA GLY A 28 10.36 -5.65 -13.19
C GLY A 28 9.42 -6.86 -13.26
N HIS A 29 8.97 -7.44 -12.15
CA HIS A 29 8.13 -8.67 -12.13
C HIS A 29 6.77 -8.48 -11.44
N LEU A 30 6.33 -7.24 -11.28
CA LEU A 30 5.03 -6.93 -10.70
C LEU A 30 3.94 -7.35 -11.71
N ARG A 31 3.23 -8.45 -11.41
CA ARG A 31 1.97 -8.90 -12.08
C ARG A 31 1.18 -7.67 -12.55
N GLY A 32 0.63 -7.68 -13.77
CA GLY A 32 -0.22 -6.57 -14.27
C GLY A 32 0.11 -6.04 -15.67
N GLU A 33 1.20 -6.51 -16.28
CA GLU A 33 1.42 -6.34 -17.72
C GLU A 33 0.28 -6.88 -18.62
N PRO A 34 -0.43 -7.99 -18.28
CA PRO A 34 -1.37 -8.60 -19.22
C PRO A 34 -2.50 -7.66 -19.67
N VAL A 35 -3.08 -6.86 -18.76
CA VAL A 35 -4.15 -5.92 -19.16
C VAL A 35 -3.62 -4.76 -19.98
N LYS A 36 -2.43 -4.24 -19.67
CA LYS A 36 -1.83 -3.16 -20.45
C LYS A 36 -1.53 -3.62 -21.87
N GLU A 37 -0.95 -4.80 -22.02
CA GLU A 37 -0.68 -5.42 -23.32
C GLU A 37 -1.96 -5.71 -24.08
N LEU A 38 -2.98 -6.22 -23.40
CA LEU A 38 -4.29 -6.52 -23.97
C LEU A 38 -5.02 -5.27 -24.48
N LEU A 39 -4.92 -4.16 -23.77
CA LEU A 39 -5.58 -2.89 -24.13
C LEU A 39 -4.78 -2.07 -25.14
N LEU A 40 -3.50 -2.39 -25.37
CA LEU A 40 -2.60 -1.65 -26.25
C LEU A 40 -3.14 -1.46 -27.68
N PRO A 41 -3.75 -2.47 -28.33
CA PRO A 41 -4.32 -2.30 -29.68
C PRO A 41 -5.42 -1.23 -29.74
N TYR A 42 -6.25 -1.14 -28.69
CA TYR A 42 -7.34 -0.16 -28.61
C TYR A 42 -6.82 1.26 -28.39
N THR A 43 -5.64 1.44 -27.78
CA THR A 43 -5.03 2.77 -27.68
C THR A 43 -4.59 3.34 -29.04
N LYS A 44 -4.41 2.45 -30.03
CA LYS A 44 -4.02 2.79 -31.41
C LYS A 44 -5.20 2.75 -32.38
N SER A 45 -6.41 2.43 -31.93
CA SER A 45 -7.59 2.35 -32.82
C SER A 45 -7.97 3.73 -33.34
N SER A 46 -8.57 3.76 -34.54
CA SER A 46 -9.20 4.96 -35.11
C SER A 46 -10.48 5.37 -34.39
N ASP A 47 -11.12 4.44 -33.68
CA ASP A 47 -12.28 4.68 -32.84
C ASP A 47 -11.86 5.48 -31.58
N THR A 48 -12.27 6.76 -31.54
CA THR A 48 -11.96 7.69 -30.46
C THR A 48 -12.53 7.24 -29.13
N GLU A 49 -13.74 6.66 -29.11
CA GLU A 49 -14.40 6.27 -27.86
C GLU A 49 -13.66 5.09 -27.23
N LYS A 50 -13.39 4.03 -28.02
CA LYS A 50 -12.63 2.86 -27.56
C LYS A 50 -11.23 3.23 -27.09
N LYS A 51 -10.57 4.14 -27.81
CA LYS A 51 -9.26 4.66 -27.45
C LYS A 51 -9.28 5.38 -26.10
N MET A 52 -10.27 6.26 -25.88
CA MET A 52 -10.42 6.98 -24.61
C MET A 52 -10.63 6.02 -23.45
N VAL A 53 -11.49 5.02 -23.61
CA VAL A 53 -11.74 4.00 -22.57
C VAL A 53 -10.48 3.20 -22.26
N ALA A 54 -9.78 2.72 -23.28
CA ALA A 54 -8.54 1.95 -23.10
C ALA A 54 -7.47 2.78 -22.36
N LEU A 55 -7.28 4.05 -22.72
CA LEU A 55 -6.36 4.95 -22.03
C LEU A 55 -6.79 5.20 -20.57
N ALA A 56 -8.08 5.42 -20.33
CA ALA A 56 -8.60 5.63 -18.98
C ALA A 56 -8.40 4.39 -18.10
N LEU A 57 -8.68 3.20 -18.61
CA LEU A 57 -8.47 1.94 -17.88
C LEU A 57 -7.00 1.72 -17.55
N ILE A 58 -6.10 1.87 -18.53
CA ILE A 58 -4.65 1.70 -18.32
C ILE A 58 -4.12 2.72 -17.31
N GLY A 59 -4.48 4.00 -17.46
CA GLY A 59 -4.03 5.08 -16.59
C GLY A 59 -4.44 4.85 -15.14
N ASN A 60 -5.73 4.57 -14.91
CA ASN A 60 -6.25 4.36 -13.56
C ASN A 60 -5.76 3.04 -12.94
N TYR A 61 -5.57 1.99 -13.74
CA TYR A 61 -4.97 0.74 -13.27
C TYR A 61 -3.56 0.98 -12.73
N ASN A 62 -2.71 1.65 -13.51
CA ASN A 62 -1.33 1.95 -13.14
C ASN A 62 -1.25 2.82 -11.90
N GLU A 63 -2.03 3.90 -11.86
CA GLU A 63 -2.10 4.81 -10.72
C GLU A 63 -2.47 4.04 -9.44
N THR A 64 -3.57 3.28 -9.49
CA THR A 64 -4.07 2.56 -8.32
C THR A 64 -3.05 1.53 -7.82
N ARG A 65 -2.36 0.85 -8.74
CA ARG A 65 -1.35 -0.16 -8.39
C ARG A 65 -0.07 0.47 -7.82
N GLN A 66 0.39 1.58 -8.39
CA GLN A 66 1.52 2.34 -7.86
C GLN A 66 1.23 2.89 -6.46
N ILE A 67 0.04 3.45 -6.25
CA ILE A 67 -0.39 3.92 -4.94
C ILE A 67 -0.44 2.76 -3.94
N ALA A 68 -0.97 1.59 -4.31
CA ALA A 68 -0.96 0.40 -3.46
C ALA A 68 0.47 -0.04 -3.08
N ALA A 69 1.40 -0.03 -4.04
CA ALA A 69 2.80 -0.37 -3.78
C ALA A 69 3.46 0.65 -2.84
N LEU A 70 3.21 1.94 -3.04
CA LEU A 70 3.73 3.02 -2.19
C LEU A 70 3.24 2.89 -0.75
N TRP A 71 1.94 2.65 -0.54
CA TRP A 71 1.41 2.42 0.81
C TRP A 71 1.98 1.15 1.47
N SER A 72 2.20 0.08 0.70
CA SER A 72 2.85 -1.13 1.21
C SER A 72 4.29 -0.84 1.64
N SER A 73 5.03 -0.13 0.79
CA SER A 73 6.43 0.22 1.04
C SER A 73 6.56 1.13 2.24
N LEU A 74 5.66 2.11 2.42
CA LEU A 74 5.66 2.98 3.60
C LEU A 74 5.34 2.20 4.88
N TYR A 75 4.29 1.37 4.86
CA TYR A 75 3.88 0.58 6.02
C TYR A 75 5.00 -0.37 6.46
N TRP A 76 5.47 -1.23 5.56
CA TRP A 76 6.53 -2.18 5.89
C TRP A 76 7.86 -1.48 6.13
N GLY A 77 8.19 -0.44 5.36
CA GLY A 77 9.39 0.35 5.53
C GLY A 77 9.48 0.97 6.92
N PHE A 78 8.40 1.58 7.41
CA PHE A 78 8.37 2.15 8.76
C PHE A 78 8.39 1.08 9.85
N THR A 79 7.67 -0.02 9.68
CA THR A 79 7.67 -1.12 10.65
C THR A 79 9.05 -1.75 10.79
N TRP A 80 9.72 -2.06 9.68
CA TRP A 80 11.08 -2.62 9.70
C TRP A 80 12.12 -1.61 10.19
N ALA A 81 12.05 -0.36 9.73
CA ALA A 81 12.95 0.69 10.20
C ALA A 81 12.82 0.94 11.70
N ALA A 82 11.60 0.96 12.24
CA ALA A 82 11.37 1.10 13.67
C ALA A 82 11.95 -0.07 14.47
N ALA A 83 11.78 -1.32 13.99
CA ALA A 83 12.36 -2.49 14.64
C ALA A 83 13.89 -2.42 14.66
N VAL A 84 14.52 -1.99 13.56
CA VAL A 84 15.97 -1.80 13.46
C VAL A 84 16.44 -0.70 14.40
N LEU A 85 15.78 0.46 14.41
CA LEU A 85 16.13 1.57 15.30
C LEU A 85 15.99 1.18 16.79
N GLY A 86 14.94 0.44 17.13
CA GLY A 86 14.75 -0.09 18.49
C GLY A 86 15.87 -1.05 18.89
N ALA A 87 16.27 -1.96 18.00
CA ALA A 87 17.40 -2.86 18.24
C ALA A 87 18.73 -2.10 18.36
N LEU A 88 18.96 -1.10 17.50
CA LEU A 88 20.16 -0.26 17.53
C LEU A 88 20.24 0.58 18.80
N SER A 89 19.13 1.10 19.32
CA SER A 89 19.09 1.81 20.59
C SER A 89 19.64 0.95 21.73
N GLY A 90 19.16 -0.30 21.85
CA GLY A 90 19.67 -1.24 22.84
C GLY A 90 21.14 -1.63 22.63
N LEU A 91 21.56 -1.76 21.36
CA LEU A 91 22.95 -2.06 21.02
C LEU A 91 23.90 -0.91 21.40
N ILE A 92 23.52 0.34 21.13
CA ILE A 92 24.30 1.54 21.46
C ILE A 92 24.55 1.63 22.95
N LEU A 93 23.54 1.37 23.78
CA LEU A 93 23.68 1.35 25.24
C LEU A 93 24.69 0.30 25.72
N LYS A 94 24.85 -0.81 24.99
CA LYS A 94 25.72 -1.93 25.37
C LYS A 94 27.15 -1.82 24.81
N LEU A 95 27.38 -1.02 23.77
CA LEU A 95 28.69 -0.85 23.14
C LEU A 95 29.48 0.30 23.78
N GLU A 96 30.04 0.06 24.97
CA GLU A 96 30.98 0.98 25.65
C GLU A 96 32.22 1.33 24.81
N SER A 97 32.59 0.47 23.86
CA SER A 97 33.81 0.63 23.07
C SER A 97 33.72 1.68 21.95
N PHE A 98 32.52 2.13 21.57
CA PHE A 98 32.33 3.02 20.41
C PHE A 98 32.11 4.49 20.80
N LEU A 99 31.57 4.73 22.01
CA LEU A 99 31.28 6.05 22.56
C LEU A 99 31.64 6.02 24.05
N SER A 100 32.74 6.68 24.43
CA SER A 100 33.19 6.72 25.83
C SER A 100 32.36 7.66 26.70
N ASP A 101 31.63 8.62 26.10
CA ASP A 101 30.76 9.53 26.82
C ASP A 101 29.37 8.89 27.05
N ASP A 102 29.07 8.60 28.31
CA ASP A 102 27.81 7.99 28.74
C ASP A 102 26.59 8.86 28.43
N LYS A 103 26.74 10.20 28.48
CA LYS A 103 25.64 11.13 28.21
C LYS A 103 25.26 11.10 26.74
N ILE A 104 26.25 11.25 25.85
CA ILE A 104 26.03 11.24 24.39
C ILE A 104 25.41 9.92 23.96
N ARG A 105 25.89 8.79 24.51
CA ARG A 105 25.37 7.46 24.21
C ARG A 105 23.88 7.32 24.57
N LYS A 106 23.50 7.80 25.77
CA LYS A 106 22.10 7.77 26.23
C LYS A 106 21.20 8.66 25.37
N ASP A 107 21.68 9.85 24.99
CA ASP A 107 20.92 10.78 24.15
C ASP A 107 20.67 10.18 22.75
N ILE A 108 21.67 9.54 22.13
CA ILE A 108 21.51 8.88 20.82
C ILE A 108 20.55 7.69 20.92
N ALA A 109 20.69 6.85 21.95
CA ALA A 109 19.78 5.72 22.16
C ALA A 109 18.33 6.20 22.36
N ALA A 110 18.14 7.26 23.15
CA ALA A 110 16.82 7.87 23.34
C ALA A 110 16.24 8.39 22.03
N LEU A 111 17.05 9.06 21.19
CA LEU A 111 16.62 9.55 19.88
C LEU A 111 16.13 8.38 19.00
N PHE A 112 16.88 7.27 18.94
CA PHE A 112 16.49 6.11 18.14
C PHE A 112 15.19 5.48 18.64
N THR A 113 15.00 5.37 19.96
CA THR A 113 13.76 4.87 20.55
C THR A 113 12.56 5.77 20.22
N VAL A 114 12.72 7.09 20.33
CA VAL A 114 11.66 8.07 20.02
C VAL A 114 11.32 8.03 18.54
N THR A 115 12.32 8.02 17.65
CA THR A 115 12.09 7.91 16.20
C THR A 115 11.36 6.60 15.85
N ALA A 116 11.76 5.47 16.44
CA ALA A 116 11.08 4.20 16.24
C ALA A 116 9.61 4.26 16.68
N ALA A 117 9.33 4.86 17.85
CA ALA A 117 7.97 5.01 18.35
C ALA A 117 7.10 5.90 17.44
N ILE A 118 7.66 7.00 16.91
CA ILE A 118 6.96 7.87 15.94
C ILE A 118 6.66 7.08 14.66
N MET A 119 7.62 6.34 14.11
CA MET A 119 7.43 5.53 12.92
C MET A 119 6.30 4.49 13.08
N ILE A 120 6.27 3.80 14.23
CA ILE A 120 5.20 2.83 14.53
C ILE A 120 3.86 3.56 14.60
N THR A 121 3.79 4.69 15.31
CA THR A 121 2.55 5.46 15.49
C THR A 121 2.01 5.98 14.16
N VAL A 122 2.87 6.50 13.29
CA VAL A 122 2.45 6.97 11.95
C VAL A 122 2.00 5.79 11.08
N SER A 123 2.69 4.65 11.17
CA SER A 123 2.36 3.43 10.43
C SER A 123 0.99 2.86 10.81
N THR A 124 0.67 2.84 12.10
CA THR A 124 -0.61 2.32 12.61
C THR A 124 -1.74 3.35 12.54
N GLY A 125 -1.48 4.61 12.91
CA GLY A 125 -2.49 5.67 12.92
C GLY A 125 -2.91 6.19 11.54
N GLY A 126 -2.08 5.99 10.51
CA GLY A 126 -2.33 6.49 9.16
C GLY A 126 -3.32 5.67 8.30
N ASP A 127 -3.89 4.59 8.86
CA ASP A 127 -4.77 3.63 8.17
C ASP A 127 -4.19 3.08 6.87
N PHE A 128 -2.86 2.89 6.82
CA PHE A 128 -2.16 2.45 5.60
C PHE A 128 -2.66 1.10 5.10
N GLN A 129 -3.01 0.20 6.02
CA GLN A 129 -3.60 -1.10 5.68
C GLN A 129 -4.93 -0.95 4.94
N ARG A 130 -5.82 -0.03 5.36
CA ARG A 130 -7.09 0.22 4.66
C ARG A 130 -6.81 0.76 3.26
N LYS A 131 -6.00 1.82 3.17
CA LYS A 131 -5.64 2.45 1.88
C LYS A 131 -5.02 1.45 0.92
N TRP A 132 -4.12 0.60 1.41
CA TRP A 132 -3.52 -0.47 0.63
C TRP A 132 -4.55 -1.47 0.10
N ARG A 133 -5.41 -2.02 0.98
CA ARG A 133 -6.45 -2.98 0.59
C ARG A 133 -7.40 -2.39 -0.44
N THR A 134 -7.88 -1.18 -0.21
CA THR A 134 -8.81 -0.48 -1.11
C THR A 134 -8.19 -0.26 -2.49
N ASN A 135 -6.94 0.19 -2.57
CA ASN A 135 -6.26 0.35 -3.86
C ASN A 135 -6.06 -1.00 -4.56
N ARG A 136 -5.64 -2.06 -3.85
CA ARG A 136 -5.52 -3.40 -4.46
C ARG A 136 -6.85 -3.93 -4.99
N ALA A 137 -7.94 -3.74 -4.26
CA ALA A 137 -9.28 -4.16 -4.68
C ALA A 137 -9.72 -3.39 -5.93
N ALA A 138 -9.58 -2.06 -5.94
CA ALA A 138 -9.92 -1.24 -7.10
C ALA A 138 -9.05 -1.61 -8.33
N ALA A 139 -7.75 -1.85 -8.16
CA ALA A 139 -6.89 -2.29 -9.25
C ALA A 139 -7.36 -3.62 -9.85
N ALA A 140 -7.75 -4.60 -9.02
CA ALA A 140 -8.30 -5.87 -9.49
C ALA A 140 -9.63 -5.71 -10.24
N GLN A 141 -10.51 -4.82 -9.78
CA GLN A 141 -11.78 -4.53 -10.46
C GLN A 141 -11.55 -3.84 -11.82
N ILE A 142 -10.60 -2.89 -11.89
CA ILE A 142 -10.21 -2.24 -13.16
C ILE A 142 -9.58 -3.27 -14.10
N GLU A 143 -8.78 -4.20 -13.59
CA GLU A 143 -8.19 -5.30 -14.36
C GLU A 143 -9.27 -6.16 -15.01
N GLN A 144 -10.26 -6.59 -14.21
CA GLN A 144 -11.42 -7.33 -14.69
C GLN A 144 -12.21 -6.54 -15.74
N LEU A 145 -12.43 -5.25 -15.50
CA LEU A 145 -13.12 -4.37 -16.44
C LEU A 145 -12.37 -4.24 -17.78
N GLY A 146 -11.03 -4.25 -17.73
CA GLY A 146 -10.17 -4.28 -18.91
C GLY A 146 -10.28 -5.59 -19.70
N TYR A 147 -10.31 -6.74 -19.03
CA TYR A 147 -10.56 -8.03 -19.67
C TYR A 147 -11.94 -8.07 -20.33
N ASP A 148 -12.98 -7.61 -19.63
CA ASP A 148 -14.34 -7.55 -20.16
C ASP A 148 -14.41 -6.66 -21.41
N PHE A 149 -13.81 -5.47 -21.35
CA PHE A 149 -13.75 -4.53 -22.47
C PHE A 149 -13.06 -5.17 -23.70
N ALA A 150 -11.90 -5.79 -23.49
CA ALA A 150 -11.17 -6.44 -24.57
C ALA A 150 -11.91 -7.66 -25.14
N SER A 151 -12.55 -8.47 -24.29
CA SER A 151 -13.30 -9.66 -24.71
C SER A 151 -14.51 -9.32 -25.60
N LYS A 152 -15.09 -8.14 -25.41
CA LYS A 152 -16.22 -7.64 -26.19
C LYS A 152 -15.79 -6.67 -27.30
N ASN A 153 -14.51 -6.66 -27.67
CA ASN A 153 -13.96 -5.78 -28.70
C ASN A 153 -14.28 -4.28 -28.50
N GLY A 154 -14.38 -3.87 -27.23
CA GLY A 154 -14.73 -2.50 -26.83
C GLY A 154 -16.15 -2.05 -27.23
N ASP A 155 -17.07 -2.99 -27.46
CA ASP A 155 -18.48 -2.65 -27.68
C ASP A 155 -19.07 -1.93 -26.44
N GLN A 156 -20.00 -1.00 -26.66
CA GLN A 156 -20.60 -0.18 -25.60
C GLN A 156 -19.57 0.56 -24.70
N ALA A 157 -18.56 1.16 -25.32
CA ALA A 157 -17.45 1.82 -24.64
C ALA A 157 -17.90 2.80 -23.53
N GLY A 158 -18.93 3.61 -23.76
CA GLY A 158 -19.51 4.50 -22.75
C GLY A 158 -19.91 3.81 -21.44
N THR A 159 -20.43 2.58 -21.49
CA THR A 159 -20.79 1.81 -20.28
C THR A 159 -19.57 1.46 -19.43
N TYR A 160 -18.40 1.24 -20.05
CA TYR A 160 -17.17 0.95 -19.33
C TYR A 160 -16.63 2.18 -18.60
N LEU A 161 -16.81 3.40 -19.13
CA LEU A 161 -16.46 4.62 -18.41
C LEU A 161 -17.36 4.82 -17.18
N THR A 162 -18.66 4.54 -17.29
CA THR A 162 -19.57 4.60 -16.14
C THR A 162 -19.15 3.59 -15.07
N LYS A 163 -18.81 2.36 -15.47
CA LYS A 163 -18.30 1.33 -14.55
C LYS A 163 -16.99 1.75 -13.90
N LEU A 164 -16.03 2.24 -14.68
CA LEU A 164 -14.75 2.75 -14.16
C LEU A 164 -14.98 3.88 -13.14
N SER A 165 -15.86 4.84 -13.44
CA SER A 165 -16.22 5.92 -12.53
C SER A 165 -16.78 5.40 -11.20
N SER A 166 -17.66 4.39 -11.24
CA SER A 166 -18.20 3.76 -10.02
C SER A 166 -17.12 3.10 -9.17
N ILE A 167 -16.16 2.40 -9.80
CA ILE A 167 -15.02 1.79 -9.10
C ILE A 167 -14.15 2.86 -8.43
N LEU A 168 -13.87 3.96 -9.13
CA LEU A 168 -13.06 5.06 -8.59
C LEU A 168 -13.77 5.79 -7.45
N MET A 169 -15.09 5.98 -7.55
CA MET A 169 -15.89 6.56 -6.48
C MET A 169 -15.89 5.65 -5.26
N GLN A 170 -16.14 4.34 -5.44
CA GLN A 170 -16.08 3.36 -4.35
C GLN A 170 -14.69 3.37 -3.69
N ARG A 171 -13.61 3.35 -4.49
CA ARG A 171 -12.22 3.49 -4.00
C ARG A 171 -12.06 4.72 -3.10
N HIS A 172 -12.58 5.88 -3.53
CA HIS A 172 -12.45 7.12 -2.77
C HIS A 172 -13.22 7.07 -1.45
N LEU A 173 -14.46 6.59 -1.46
CA LEU A 173 -15.29 6.44 -0.25
C LEU A 173 -14.65 5.49 0.77
N SER A 174 -14.17 4.32 0.31
CA SER A 174 -13.51 3.34 1.17
C SER A 174 -12.16 3.85 1.71
N ILE A 175 -11.42 4.70 0.97
CA ILE A 175 -10.21 5.37 1.47
C ILE A 175 -10.56 6.34 2.60
N ILE A 176 -11.64 7.11 2.47
CA ILE A 176 -12.09 8.03 3.52
C ILE A 176 -12.63 7.26 4.74
N GLY A 177 -13.02 6.00 4.57
CA GLY A 177 -13.58 5.17 5.63
C GLY A 177 -15.10 5.30 5.74
N MET A 178 -15.77 5.80 4.71
CA MET A 178 -17.23 5.73 4.63
C MET A 178 -17.65 4.27 4.40
N PRO A 179 -18.62 3.74 5.16
CA PRO A 179 -19.09 2.38 4.98
C PRO A 179 -19.68 2.21 3.58
N GLU A 180 -19.42 1.07 2.93
CA GLU A 180 -20.03 0.77 1.64
C GLU A 180 -21.55 0.68 1.80
N GLU A 181 -22.34 1.15 0.82
CA GLU A 181 -23.81 1.10 0.87
C GLU A 181 -24.35 -0.31 1.18
N GLY A 182 -23.63 -1.35 0.73
CA GLY A 182 -23.95 -2.75 1.03
C GLY A 182 -23.80 -3.11 2.51
N GLU A 183 -22.80 -2.55 3.19
CA GLU A 183 -22.55 -2.76 4.62
C GLU A 183 -23.57 -1.99 5.47
N VAL A 184 -23.95 -0.77 5.04
CA VAL A 184 -25.05 -0.01 5.67
C VAL A 184 -26.36 -0.77 5.55
N ARG A 185 -26.67 -1.33 4.37
CA ARG A 185 -27.88 -2.14 4.16
C ARG A 185 -27.85 -3.45 4.95
N GLN A 186 -26.71 -4.15 4.99
CA GLN A 186 -26.58 -5.35 5.81
C GLN A 186 -26.73 -5.06 7.30
N ARG A 187 -26.10 -4.00 7.82
CA ARG A 187 -26.27 -3.58 9.23
C ARG A 187 -27.69 -3.15 9.55
N ALA A 188 -28.37 -2.49 8.61
CA ALA A 188 -29.78 -2.14 8.76
C ALA A 188 -30.68 -3.39 8.76
N ALA A 189 -30.38 -4.39 7.93
CA ALA A 189 -31.11 -5.65 7.85
C ALA A 189 -30.84 -6.59 9.04
N SER A 190 -29.64 -6.52 9.63
CA SER A 190 -29.24 -7.34 10.79
C SER A 190 -29.48 -6.67 12.14
N SER A 191 -29.97 -5.42 12.16
CA SER A 191 -30.36 -4.77 13.41
C SER A 191 -31.64 -5.44 13.91
N PRO A 192 -31.60 -6.13 15.08
CA PRO A 192 -32.81 -6.70 15.65
C PRO A 192 -33.79 -5.55 15.88
N MET A 193 -34.94 -5.65 15.23
CA MET A 193 -36.05 -4.71 15.41
C MET A 193 -36.43 -4.79 16.90
N ILE A 194 -35.89 -3.88 17.72
CA ILE A 194 -36.29 -3.77 19.12
C ILE A 194 -37.75 -3.32 19.08
N GLN A 195 -38.64 -4.31 19.13
CA GLN A 195 -40.07 -4.12 19.28
C GLN A 195 -40.25 -3.41 20.61
N ARG A 196 -40.48 -2.10 20.52
CA ARG A 196 -40.82 -1.23 21.64
C ARG A 196 -42.18 -1.73 22.15
N GLN A 197 -42.17 -2.67 23.09
CA GLN A 197 -43.38 -3.03 23.84
C GLN A 197 -43.82 -1.77 24.57
N GLY A 198 -44.89 -1.16 24.08
CA GLY A 198 -45.60 -0.12 24.79
C GLY A 198 -46.16 -0.73 26.07
N GLY A 199 -45.72 -0.19 27.21
CA GLY A 199 -46.37 -0.42 28.48
C GLY A 199 -47.71 0.31 28.49
N ASN A 200 -48.75 -0.43 28.88
CA ASN A 200 -50.02 0.11 29.35
C ASN A 200 -49.86 0.85 30.68
#